data_AF-A0A151WPW3-F1
#
_entry.id   AF-A0A151WPW3-F1
#
_cell.length_a   1.000
_cell.length_b   1.000
_cell.length_c   1.000
_cell.angle_alpha   90.00
_cell.angle_beta   90.00
_cell.angle_gamma   90.00
#
_symmetry.space_group_name_H-M   'P 1'
#
loop_
_entity.id
_entity.type
_entity.pdbx_description
1 polymer ?
#
loop_
_entity_poly.entity_id
_entity_poly.type
_entity_poly.pdbx_seq_one_letter_code
_entity_poly.pdbx_strand_id
1 'polypeptide(L)'
;MYLALCHPFDIRDLSAEQLQYIPEIVLLRVYGDNIDHVWDKLPEHMKADSEVRTYRRCDEHYNQPWQRTHIDGPAPKIRDCSECRRRAVVC
;
A
#
# COMPACT_ATOMS: atom_id res chain seq x y z
N MET A 1 6.25 21.47 -6.77
CA MET A 1 7.21 20.36 -6.90
C MET A 1 6.67 19.41 -7.96
N TYR A 2 7.50 18.97 -8.91
CA TYR A 2 7.13 17.97 -9.90
C TYR A 2 7.90 16.68 -9.61
N LEU A 3 7.18 15.55 -9.50
CA LEU A 3 7.75 14.23 -9.28
C LEU A 3 7.71 13.47 -10.61
N ALA A 4 8.87 13.06 -11.12
CA ALA A 4 8.96 12.17 -12.27
C ALA A 4 9.14 10.74 -11.75
N LEU A 5 8.10 9.92 -11.89
CA LEU A 5 8.11 8.50 -11.54
C LEU A 5 8.09 7.72 -12.85
N CYS A 6 9.18 7.01 -13.15
CA CYS A 6 9.35 6.28 -14.41
C CYS A 6 8.89 4.82 -14.28
N HIS A 7 8.97 4.27 -13.07
CA HIS A 7 8.51 2.95 -12.73
C HIS A 7 7.51 3.01 -11.57
N PRO A 8 6.46 2.16 -11.55
CA PRO A 8 5.55 2.04 -10.41
C PRO A 8 6.23 1.78 -9.05
N PHE A 9 7.47 1.28 -9.04
CA PHE A 9 8.23 1.02 -7.82
C PHE A 9 8.86 2.28 -7.23
N ASP A 10 9.05 3.33 -8.02
CA ASP A 10 9.68 4.59 -7.60
C ASP A 10 8.88 5.28 -6.49
N ILE A 11 7.57 4.99 -6.37
CA ILE A 11 6.71 5.49 -5.28
C ILE A 11 7.24 5.07 -3.90
N ARG A 12 7.97 3.95 -3.81
CA ARG A 12 8.53 3.42 -2.56
C ARG A 12 9.59 4.32 -1.97
N ASP A 13 10.25 5.13 -2.79
CA ASP A 13 11.32 6.03 -2.35
C ASP A 13 10.80 7.40 -1.91
N LEU A 14 9.51 7.67 -2.11
CA LEU A 14 8.90 8.94 -1.73
C LEU A 14 8.77 9.08 -0.20
N SER A 15 8.97 10.31 0.28
CA SER A 15 8.68 10.70 1.66
C SER A 15 7.17 10.86 1.89
N ALA A 16 6.76 10.90 3.16
CA ALA A 16 5.36 11.17 3.52
C ALA A 16 4.88 12.53 2.97
N GLU A 17 5.75 13.54 2.98
CA GLU A 17 5.47 14.88 2.43
C GLU A 17 5.29 14.84 0.90
N GLN A 18 6.02 13.99 0.19
CA GLN A 18 5.87 13.83 -1.25
C GLN A 18 4.59 13.06 -1.60
N LEU A 19 4.26 12.03 -0.83
CA LEU A 19 3.07 11.20 -1.03
C LEU A 19 1.76 11.99 -0.90
N GLN A 20 1.73 13.03 -0.07
CA GLN A 20 0.54 13.89 0.09
C GLN A 20 0.09 14.57 -1.22
N TYR A 21 1.00 14.72 -2.18
CA TYR A 21 0.72 15.36 -3.47
C TYR A 21 0.25 14.39 -4.55
N ILE A 22 0.31 13.07 -4.30
CA ILE A 22 -0.22 12.08 -5.24
C ILE A 22 -1.74 12.05 -5.08
N PRO A 23 -2.53 12.26 -6.15
CA PRO A 23 -3.97 12.09 -6.06
C PRO A 23 -4.33 10.63 -5.77
N GLU A 24 -5.32 10.41 -4.91
CA GLU A 24 -5.80 9.08 -4.53
C GLU A 24 -6.17 8.19 -5.74
N ILE A 25 -6.80 8.78 -6.75
CA ILE A 25 -7.13 8.07 -8.00
C ILE A 25 -5.90 7.57 -8.75
N VAL A 26 -4.79 8.32 -8.69
CA VAL A 26 -3.50 7.94 -9.30
C VAL A 26 -2.84 6.85 -8.45
N LEU A 27 -2.87 7.02 -7.13
CA LEU A 27 -2.37 6.03 -6.18
C LEU A 27 -3.02 4.66 -6.42
N LEU A 28 -4.34 4.61 -6.51
CA LEU A 28 -5.12 3.38 -6.72
C LEU A 28 -4.87 2.76 -8.10
N ARG A 29 -4.92 3.57 -9.18
CA ARG A 29 -4.87 3.04 -10.55
C ARG A 29 -3.48 2.69 -11.04
N VAL A 30 -2.46 3.43 -10.62
CA VAL A 30 -1.09 3.27 -11.13
C VAL A 30 -0.20 2.54 -10.13
N TYR A 31 -0.43 2.77 -8.83
CA TYR A 31 0.45 2.32 -7.76
C TYR A 31 -0.22 1.36 -6.79
N GLY A 32 -1.41 0.81 -7.11
CA GLY A 32 -2.18 -0.06 -6.23
C GLY A 32 -1.36 -1.18 -5.59
N ASP A 33 -0.58 -1.91 -6.39
CA ASP A 33 0.28 -3.01 -5.92
C ASP A 33 1.49 -2.56 -5.07
N ASN A 34 1.66 -1.25 -4.85
CA ASN A 34 2.70 -0.66 -4.00
C ASN A 34 2.15 0.05 -2.76
N ILE A 35 0.83 0.17 -2.61
CA ILE A 35 0.19 0.89 -1.49
C ILE A 35 0.58 0.30 -0.14
N ASP A 36 0.66 -1.03 -0.04
CA ASP A 36 1.11 -1.74 1.15
C ASP A 36 2.55 -1.37 1.55
N HIS A 37 3.44 -1.22 0.57
CA HIS A 37 4.85 -0.90 0.79
C HIS A 37 5.09 0.54 1.25
N VAL A 38 4.17 1.46 0.94
CA VAL A 38 4.26 2.86 1.38
C VAL A 38 3.25 3.20 2.48
N TRP A 39 2.54 2.20 3.01
CA TRP A 39 1.41 2.39 3.90
C TRP A 39 1.71 3.35 5.05
N ASP A 40 2.81 3.14 5.77
CA ASP A 40 3.14 3.95 6.95
C ASP A 40 3.38 5.42 6.62
N LYS A 41 3.85 5.68 5.40
CA LYS A 41 4.14 7.02 4.89
C LYS A 41 2.92 7.70 4.27
N LEU A 42 1.81 6.98 4.06
CA LEU A 42 0.60 7.57 3.50
C LEU A 42 -0.02 8.58 4.46
N PRO A 43 -0.59 9.68 3.93
CA PRO A 43 -1.41 10.60 4.71
C PRO A 43 -2.60 9.90 5.37
N GLU A 44 -2.99 10.34 6.57
CA GLU A 44 -4.09 9.73 7.33
C GLU A 44 -5.44 9.77 6.59
N HIS A 45 -5.71 10.82 5.81
CA HIS A 45 -6.94 10.89 5.02
C HIS A 45 -7.01 9.80 3.93
N MET A 46 -5.87 9.44 3.32
CA MET A 46 -5.80 8.33 2.36
C MET A 46 -5.91 6.98 3.05
N LYS A 47 -5.32 6.83 4.24
CA LYS A 47 -5.48 5.60 5.05
C LYS A 47 -6.92 5.38 5.52
N ALA A 48 -7.71 6.45 5.64
CA ALA A 48 -9.12 6.39 6.01
C ALA A 48 -10.00 5.90 4.86
N ASP A 49 -9.55 6.05 3.61
CA ASP A 49 -10.30 5.63 2.43
C ASP A 49 -10.48 4.11 2.35
N SER A 50 -11.70 3.70 2.03
CA SER A 50 -12.09 2.29 2.04
C SER A 50 -11.42 1.47 0.94
N GLU A 51 -11.17 2.07 -0.24
CA GLU A 51 -10.53 1.43 -1.38
C GLU A 51 -9.02 1.31 -1.15
N VAL A 52 -8.36 2.35 -0.66
CA VAL A 52 -6.92 2.31 -0.30
C VAL A 52 -6.66 1.26 0.78
N ARG A 53 -7.54 1.16 1.78
CA ARG A 53 -7.46 0.10 2.81
C ARG A 53 -7.56 -1.30 2.25
N THR A 54 -8.12 -1.50 1.06
CA THR A 54 -8.20 -2.85 0.48
C THR A 54 -6.85 -3.44 0.12
N TYR A 55 -5.83 -2.60 -0.06
CA TYR A 55 -4.49 -3.01 -0.43
C TYR A 55 -3.62 -3.40 0.77
N ARG A 56 -4.08 -3.22 2.01
CA ARG A 56 -3.34 -3.58 3.23
C ARG A 56 -3.16 -5.11 3.32
N ARG A 57 -1.96 -5.62 3.60
CA ARG A 57 -1.72 -7.08 3.77
C ARG A 57 -2.05 -7.55 5.18
N CYS A 58 -2.79 -8.64 5.37
CA CYS A 58 -3.03 -9.19 6.71
C CYS A 58 -1.78 -9.85 7.32
N ASP A 59 -1.84 -10.25 8.59
CA ASP A 59 -0.75 -10.91 9.32
C ASP A 59 -0.07 -12.06 8.56
N GLU A 60 -0.84 -12.88 7.85
CA GLU A 60 -0.30 -13.96 7.01
C GLU A 60 0.57 -13.45 5.85
N HIS A 61 0.30 -12.25 5.35
CA HIS A 61 0.97 -11.64 4.19
C HIS A 61 1.84 -10.43 4.58
N TYR A 62 1.89 -10.09 5.87
CA TYR A 62 2.61 -8.95 6.44
C TYR A 62 3.94 -9.42 7.03
N ASN A 63 5.03 -8.67 6.80
CA ASN A 63 6.39 -8.99 7.30
C ASN A 63 6.82 -10.46 7.07
N GLN A 64 6.59 -10.96 5.86
CA GLN A 64 6.97 -12.29 5.42
C GLN A 64 8.49 -12.52 5.57
N PRO A 65 8.97 -13.74 5.88
CA PRO A 65 10.38 -14.02 6.20
C PRO A 65 11.39 -13.64 5.11
N TRP A 66 10.95 -13.51 3.86
CA TRP A 66 11.78 -13.10 2.73
C TRP A 66 11.83 -11.57 2.52
N GLN A 67 11.04 -10.79 3.26
CA GLN A 67 11.03 -9.34 3.14
C GLN A 67 12.23 -8.74 3.88
N ARG A 68 13.00 -7.90 3.17
CA ARG A 68 14.20 -7.24 3.74
C ARG A 68 13.87 -6.11 4.71
N THR A 69 12.67 -5.54 4.60
CA THR A 69 12.20 -4.40 5.40
C THR A 69 10.87 -4.78 6.01
N HIS A 70 10.80 -4.72 7.34
CA HIS A 70 9.57 -4.92 8.08
C HIS A 70 8.84 -3.59 8.22
N ILE A 71 7.52 -3.63 8.06
CA ILE A 71 6.61 -2.50 8.24
C ILE A 71 6.21 -2.49 9.72
N ASP A 72 6.29 -1.33 10.36
CA ASP A 72 6.01 -1.18 11.79
C ASP A 72 4.50 -1.00 12.03
N GLY A 73 4.01 -1.56 13.12
CA GLY A 73 2.60 -1.45 13.52
C GLY A 73 1.78 -2.74 13.34
N PRO A 74 0.52 -2.74 13.80
CA PRO A 74 -0.28 -3.95 13.84
C PRO A 74 -0.70 -4.38 12.45
N ALA A 75 -0.50 -5.66 12.18
CA ALA A 75 -0.94 -6.28 10.95
C ALA A 75 -2.48 -6.08 10.77
N PRO A 76 -2.92 -5.71 9.56
CA PRO A 76 -4.33 -5.67 9.18
C PRO A 76 -5.05 -7.00 9.41
N LYS A 77 -6.38 -6.96 9.56
CA LYS A 77 -7.18 -8.18 9.62
C LYS A 77 -7.24 -8.85 8.25
N ILE A 78 -7.41 -10.18 8.24
CA ILE A 78 -7.53 -10.99 7.00
C ILE A 78 -8.58 -10.45 6.02
N ARG A 79 -9.73 -9.98 6.52
CA ARG A 79 -10.81 -9.41 5.69
C ARG A 79 -10.38 -8.18 4.88
N ASP A 80 -9.41 -7.44 5.39
CA ASP A 80 -8.93 -6.22 4.74
C ASP A 80 -7.84 -6.53 3.69
N CYS A 81 -7.36 -7.78 3.62
CA CYS A 81 -6.30 -8.20 2.72
C CYS A 81 -6.76 -8.41 1.27
N SER A 82 -6.13 -7.69 0.35
CA SER A 82 -6.30 -7.87 -1.10
C SER A 82 -5.86 -9.25 -1.56
N GLU A 83 -4.74 -9.77 -1.06
CA GLU A 83 -4.20 -11.06 -1.49
C GLU A 83 -5.08 -12.23 -1.03
N CYS A 84 -5.55 -12.21 0.21
CA CYS A 84 -6.55 -13.18 0.70
C CYS A 84 -7.83 -13.14 -0.14
N ARG A 85 -8.32 -11.95 -0.49
CA ARG A 85 -9.48 -11.81 -1.38
C ARG A 85 -9.22 -12.34 -2.78
N ARG A 86 -8.06 -12.03 -3.37
CA ARG A 86 -7.68 -12.57 -4.69
C ARG A 86 -7.66 -14.10 -4.67
N ARG A 87 -7.09 -14.72 -3.64
CA ARG A 87 -7.09 -16.20 -3.49
C ARG A 87 -8.49 -16.77 -3.30
N ALA A 88 -9.36 -16.10 -2.54
CA ALA A 88 -10.73 -16.56 -2.29
C ALA A 88 -11.65 -16.51 -3.53
N VAL A 89 -11.33 -15.69 -4.54
CA VAL A 89 -12.09 -15.60 -5.81
C VAL A 89 -11.64 -16.68 -6.82
N VAL A 90 -10.49 -17.31 -6.59
CA VAL A 90 -9.88 -18.30 -7.51
C VAL A 90 -10.24 -19.75 -7.14
N CYS A 91 -10.96 -19.97 -6.03
CA CYS A 91 -11.53 -21.26 -5.62
C CYS A 91 -13.04 -21.29 -5.84
#